data_AF-A0A3A9ZKP1-F1
#
_entry.id   AF-A0A3A9ZKP1-F1
#
_cell.length_a   1.000
_cell.length_b   1.000
_cell.length_c   1.000
_cell.angle_alpha   90.00
_cell.angle_beta   90.00
_cell.angle_gamma   90.00
#
_symmetry.space_group_name_H-M   'P 1'
#
loop_
_entity.id
_entity.type
_entity.pdbx_description
1 polymer ?
#
loop_
_entity_poly.entity_id
_entity_poly.type
_entity_poly.pdbx_seq_one_letter_code
_entity_poly.pdbx_strand_id
1 'polypeptide(L)'
;MRATRSLLPVVAALALATAASGCQGVEEEPTVSGPQSPAPTPPGGTEPPAGPTATPPAGSVAPSGRTGPSLSPTRPPTPGPPTALPSRPTDLRRVNALAGRITRGGDGPCYGLVTDDGREYALHGVGKGSFATGTWVQVTIGPADPAADCGSGTPATLVKIAPIG
;
A
#
# COMPACT_ATOMS: atom_id res chain seq x y z
N MET A 1 -39.18 38.92 -15.79
CA MET A 1 -38.36 39.97 -16.41
C MET A 1 -37.21 39.29 -17.14
N ARG A 2 -37.12 39.47 -18.46
CA ARG A 2 -36.05 38.93 -19.32
C ARG A 2 -34.85 39.88 -19.25
N ALA A 3 -33.66 39.37 -18.97
CA ALA A 3 -32.39 40.09 -19.16
C ALA A 3 -31.35 39.07 -19.68
N THR A 4 -31.28 38.87 -20.99
CA THR A 4 -30.31 39.44 -21.96
C THR A 4 -28.88 38.91 -21.82
N ARG A 5 -28.47 38.27 -22.91
CA ARG A 5 -27.18 37.66 -23.26
C ARG A 5 -25.97 38.57 -22.98
N SER A 6 -24.84 37.95 -22.63
CA SER A 6 -23.55 38.34 -23.21
C SER A 6 -22.65 37.13 -23.39
N LEU A 7 -22.52 36.74 -24.66
CA LEU A 7 -21.44 35.91 -25.19
C LEU A 7 -20.27 36.85 -25.50
N LEU A 8 -19.07 36.52 -25.05
CA LEU A 8 -17.82 36.97 -25.68
C LEU A 8 -16.79 35.83 -25.64
N PRO A 9 -16.36 35.32 -26.80
CA PRO A 9 -15.19 34.47 -26.93
C PRO A 9 -13.95 35.35 -27.14
N VAL A 10 -12.94 35.23 -26.27
CA VAL A 10 -11.61 35.78 -26.55
C VAL A 10 -10.75 34.66 -27.09
N VAL A 11 -10.74 34.56 -28.41
CA VAL A 11 -9.76 33.81 -29.19
C VAL A 11 -8.49 34.65 -29.23
N ALA A 12 -7.42 34.17 -28.59
CA ALA A 12 -6.07 34.68 -28.82
C ALA A 12 -5.23 33.52 -29.37
N ALA A 13 -5.22 33.41 -30.69
CA ALA A 13 -4.27 32.60 -31.42
C ALA A 13 -2.91 33.31 -31.37
N LEU A 14 -1.90 32.64 -30.81
CA LEU A 14 -0.51 32.95 -31.10
C LEU A 14 0.16 31.68 -31.62
N ALA A 15 0.33 31.67 -32.94
CA ALA A 15 1.12 30.68 -33.66
C ALA A 15 2.59 31.13 -33.74
N LEU A 16 3.45 30.15 -34.02
CA LEU A 16 4.84 30.21 -34.50
C LEU A 16 5.96 30.15 -33.45
N ALA A 17 6.53 28.95 -33.29
CA ALA A 17 7.93 28.71 -33.65
C ALA A 17 8.22 27.19 -33.71
N THR A 18 8.21 26.65 -34.92
CA THR A 18 8.89 25.40 -35.26
C THR A 18 10.40 25.65 -35.31
N ALA A 19 11.15 25.06 -34.39
CA ALA A 19 12.58 24.82 -34.53
C ALA A 19 12.79 23.32 -34.74
N ALA A 20 13.31 23.00 -35.92
CA ALA A 20 13.77 21.68 -36.30
C ALA A 20 15.06 21.29 -35.57
N SER A 21 15.40 20.01 -35.68
CA SER A 21 16.74 19.42 -35.52
C SER A 21 17.14 19.00 -34.11
N GLY A 22 17.08 17.68 -33.86
CA GLY A 22 17.69 17.07 -32.68
C GLY A 22 17.53 15.57 -32.50
N CYS A 23 17.38 14.76 -33.57
CA CYS A 23 17.76 13.34 -33.48
C CYS A 23 19.29 13.28 -33.55
N GLN A 24 19.95 13.15 -32.39
CA GLN A 24 21.31 12.64 -32.29
C GLN A 24 21.24 11.48 -31.32
N GLY A 25 21.20 10.27 -31.88
CA GLY A 25 21.77 9.14 -31.18
C GLY A 25 23.27 9.35 -31.09
N VAL A 26 23.82 9.16 -29.91
CA VAL A 26 25.21 8.78 -29.76
C VAL A 26 25.23 7.69 -28.69
N GLU A 27 25.49 6.50 -29.20
CA GLU A 27 25.97 5.35 -28.46
C GLU A 27 27.18 5.78 -27.63
N GLU A 28 27.09 5.62 -26.32
CA GLU A 28 28.27 5.56 -25.46
C GLU A 28 28.18 4.27 -24.65
N GLU A 29 28.45 3.17 -25.35
CA GLU A 29 29.07 2.02 -24.70
C GLU A 29 30.58 2.18 -24.94
N PRO A 30 31.35 2.36 -23.87
CA PRO A 30 32.55 1.55 -23.75
C PRO A 30 32.49 0.72 -22.46
N THR A 31 32.31 -0.57 -22.69
CA THR A 31 32.88 -1.70 -21.95
C THR A 31 33.75 -1.32 -20.74
N VAL A 32 33.28 -1.65 -19.54
CA VAL A 32 34.15 -2.23 -18.50
C VAL A 32 33.66 -3.65 -18.24
N SER A 33 34.22 -4.56 -19.01
CA SER A 33 34.39 -5.95 -18.60
C SER A 33 35.29 -5.98 -17.37
N GLY A 34 34.73 -6.42 -16.26
CA GLY A 34 35.49 -6.87 -15.10
C GLY A 34 34.86 -8.17 -14.59
N PRO A 35 35.42 -9.35 -14.93
CA PRO A 35 34.92 -10.63 -14.43
C PRO A 35 35.59 -10.92 -13.10
N GLN A 36 34.92 -10.71 -11.97
CA GLN A 36 35.46 -11.16 -10.67
C GLN A 36 34.37 -11.75 -9.78
N SER A 37 33.96 -12.97 -10.14
CA SER A 37 33.80 -14.03 -9.14
C SER A 37 35.19 -14.34 -8.58
N PRO A 38 35.30 -14.49 -7.25
CA PRO A 38 35.75 -15.77 -6.77
C PRO A 38 34.95 -16.26 -5.56
N ALA A 39 34.36 -17.44 -5.71
CA ALA A 39 34.25 -18.36 -4.60
C ALA A 39 35.65 -18.83 -4.20
N PRO A 40 35.92 -18.95 -2.90
CA PRO A 40 36.75 -20.05 -2.45
C PRO A 40 36.08 -20.85 -1.32
N THR A 41 36.02 -22.16 -1.51
CA THR A 41 35.87 -23.18 -0.47
C THR A 41 37.06 -24.16 -0.58
N PRO A 42 37.32 -25.01 0.43
CA PRO A 42 38.32 -24.91 1.50
C PRO A 42 39.59 -25.78 1.24
N PRO A 43 40.57 -25.88 2.17
CA PRO A 43 40.71 -27.17 2.88
C PRO A 43 41.25 -27.10 4.33
N GLY A 44 41.00 -28.17 5.09
CA GLY A 44 41.70 -28.55 6.32
C GLY A 44 41.03 -28.05 7.61
N GLY A 45 40.53 -28.86 8.55
CA GLY A 45 40.90 -30.22 8.92
C GLY A 45 41.77 -30.19 10.17
N THR A 46 41.16 -30.22 11.36
CA THR A 46 41.69 -30.85 12.58
C THR A 46 40.51 -31.24 13.48
N GLU A 47 40.27 -32.54 13.55
CA GLU A 47 39.44 -33.24 14.53
C GLU A 47 40.13 -33.25 15.91
N PRO A 48 39.38 -33.09 17.00
CA PRO A 48 39.71 -33.81 18.24
C PRO A 48 38.43 -34.41 18.89
N PRO A 49 38.57 -35.37 19.83
CA PRO A 49 38.30 -36.78 19.63
C PRO A 49 36.92 -37.21 20.16
N ALA A 50 36.63 -38.47 19.86
CA ALA A 50 35.46 -39.26 20.24
C ALA A 50 35.06 -39.21 21.73
N GLY A 51 33.74 -39.20 21.93
CA GLY A 51 33.02 -39.87 23.03
C GLY A 51 32.35 -38.94 24.06
N PRO A 52 31.29 -39.39 24.76
CA PRO A 52 30.61 -40.69 24.69
C PRO A 52 29.19 -40.60 24.10
N THR A 53 28.75 -41.75 23.56
CA THR A 53 27.37 -42.11 23.25
C THR A 53 26.39 -41.60 24.33
N ALA A 54 25.60 -40.59 23.99
CA ALA A 54 24.42 -40.24 24.78
C ALA A 54 23.33 -41.27 24.47
N THR A 55 23.24 -42.30 25.31
CA THR A 55 22.07 -43.17 25.43
C THR A 55 20.81 -42.30 25.55
N PRO A 56 19.79 -42.45 24.68
CA PRO A 56 18.53 -41.77 24.91
C PRO A 56 17.91 -42.35 26.20
N PRO A 57 17.55 -41.54 27.21
CA PRO A 57 16.68 -42.04 28.25
C PRO A 57 15.34 -42.37 27.60
N ALA A 58 15.07 -43.67 27.46
CA ALA A 58 13.72 -44.16 27.29
C ALA A 58 12.92 -43.65 28.50
N GLY A 59 12.06 -42.66 28.26
CA GLY A 59 11.38 -41.96 29.33
C GLY A 59 10.34 -40.99 28.80
N SER A 60 9.43 -41.46 27.94
CA SER A 60 8.12 -40.79 27.81
C SER A 60 7.41 -40.89 29.16
N VAL A 61 7.61 -39.90 30.02
CA VAL A 61 6.74 -39.71 31.18
C VAL A 61 5.40 -39.24 30.65
N ALA A 62 4.49 -40.18 30.45
CA ALA A 62 3.08 -39.87 30.31
C ALA A 62 2.66 -39.10 31.58
N PRO A 63 1.92 -37.98 31.48
CA PRO A 63 1.40 -37.31 32.66
C PRO A 63 0.36 -38.22 33.34
N SER A 64 0.82 -38.98 34.32
CA SER A 64 -0.04 -39.66 35.30
C SER A 64 -0.61 -38.60 36.23
N GLY A 65 -1.92 -38.34 36.13
CA GLY A 65 -2.62 -37.56 37.15
C GLY A 65 -3.67 -36.61 36.63
N ARG A 66 -4.75 -37.15 36.06
CA ARG A 66 -6.06 -36.49 36.13
C ARG A 66 -7.17 -37.54 36.22
N THR A 67 -7.26 -38.20 37.38
CA THR A 67 -8.42 -39.01 37.79
C THR A 67 -9.56 -38.08 38.23
N GLY A 68 -10.05 -37.27 37.29
CA GLY A 68 -11.40 -36.73 37.35
C GLY A 68 -12.29 -37.59 36.44
N PRO A 69 -13.61 -37.71 36.71
CA PRO A 69 -14.50 -38.36 35.76
C PRO A 69 -14.33 -37.70 34.39
N SER A 70 -14.01 -38.51 33.38
CA SER A 70 -13.96 -38.06 31.99
C SER A 70 -15.32 -37.48 31.65
N LEU A 71 -15.40 -36.16 31.44
CA LEU A 71 -16.62 -35.55 30.92
C LEU A 71 -16.86 -36.16 29.53
N SER A 72 -17.98 -36.85 29.35
CA SER A 72 -18.37 -37.36 28.05
C SER A 72 -18.37 -36.22 27.04
N PRO A 73 -17.82 -36.42 25.83
CA PRO A 73 -17.85 -35.38 24.81
C PRO A 73 -19.30 -35.13 24.39
N THR A 74 -19.89 -34.05 24.86
CA THR A 74 -21.18 -33.56 24.35
C THR A 74 -20.94 -33.02 22.95
N ARG A 75 -21.55 -33.63 21.94
CA ARG A 75 -21.49 -33.13 20.56
C ARG A 75 -22.21 -31.77 20.51
N PRO A 76 -21.52 -30.68 20.13
CA PRO A 76 -22.18 -29.38 20.01
C PRO A 76 -23.24 -29.43 18.90
N PRO A 77 -24.35 -28.69 19.04
CA PRO A 77 -25.36 -28.62 18.01
C PRO A 77 -24.74 -28.07 16.72
N THR A 78 -25.12 -28.65 15.58
CA THR A 78 -24.71 -28.13 14.26
C THR A 78 -25.66 -26.99 13.87
N PRO A 79 -25.15 -25.77 13.60
CA PRO A 79 -25.99 -24.70 13.06
C PRO A 79 -26.64 -25.13 11.75
N GLY A 80 -27.94 -24.86 11.60
CA GLY A 80 -28.65 -25.06 10.35
C GLY A 80 -28.22 -24.06 9.27
N PRO A 81 -28.49 -24.35 7.98
CA PRO A 81 -28.24 -23.40 6.90
C PRO A 81 -29.09 -22.13 7.07
N PRO A 82 -28.60 -20.97 6.61
CA PRO A 82 -29.36 -19.72 6.68
C PRO A 82 -30.67 -19.85 5.91
N THR A 83 -31.77 -19.41 6.53
CA THR A 83 -33.13 -19.50 5.98
C THR A 83 -33.47 -18.40 4.97
N ALA A 84 -32.62 -17.39 4.81
CA ALA A 84 -32.84 -16.29 3.88
C ALA A 84 -31.53 -15.79 3.28
N LEU A 85 -31.62 -15.30 2.03
CA LEU A 85 -30.53 -14.59 1.38
C LEU A 85 -30.33 -13.22 2.05
N PRO A 86 -29.09 -12.70 2.08
CA PRO A 86 -28.82 -11.37 2.62
C PRO A 86 -29.56 -10.31 1.80
N SER A 87 -30.29 -9.41 2.47
CA SER A 87 -31.09 -8.36 1.84
C SER A 87 -30.28 -7.13 1.40
N ARG A 88 -28.98 -7.10 1.69
CA ARG A 88 -28.05 -6.03 1.29
C ARG A 88 -26.81 -6.68 0.69
N PRO A 89 -26.08 -5.96 -0.20
CA PRO A 89 -24.77 -6.39 -0.62
C PRO A 89 -23.92 -6.70 0.62
N THR A 90 -23.25 -7.85 0.60
CA THR A 90 -22.25 -8.19 1.61
C THR A 90 -21.05 -7.25 1.55
N ASP A 91 -20.83 -6.60 0.40
CA ASP A 91 -19.80 -5.60 0.19
C ASP A 91 -20.40 -4.20 0.02
N LEU A 92 -20.51 -3.46 1.12
CA LEU A 92 -20.89 -2.05 1.11
C LEU A 92 -19.65 -1.15 1.01
N ARG A 93 -19.41 -0.59 -0.18
CA ARG A 93 -18.33 0.39 -0.41
C ARG A 93 -18.79 1.80 -0.06
N ARG A 94 -17.97 2.53 0.70
CA ARG A 94 -18.17 3.98 0.91
C ARG A 94 -17.69 4.72 -0.34
N VAL A 95 -18.59 5.44 -1.00
CA VAL A 95 -18.32 6.16 -2.27
C VAL A 95 -17.22 7.21 -2.19
N ASN A 96 -16.93 7.74 -1.00
CA ASN A 96 -15.92 8.77 -0.77
C ASN A 96 -14.68 8.25 -0.03
N ALA A 97 -14.55 6.93 0.12
CA ALA A 97 -13.39 6.32 0.76
C ALA A 97 -12.42 5.81 -0.30
N LEU A 98 -11.18 6.28 -0.24
CA LEU A 98 -10.09 5.83 -1.09
C LEU A 98 -9.04 5.12 -0.25
N ALA A 99 -8.39 4.12 -0.83
CA ALA A 99 -7.19 3.50 -0.27
C ALA A 99 -6.05 3.74 -1.24
N GLY A 100 -4.88 4.05 -0.72
CA GLY A 100 -3.73 4.36 -1.55
C GLY A 100 -2.47 4.61 -0.75
N ARG A 101 -1.41 4.90 -1.48
CA ARG A 101 -0.08 5.18 -0.95
C ARG A 101 0.21 6.67 -1.01
N ILE A 102 0.72 7.23 0.08
CA ILE A 102 1.15 8.63 0.13
C ILE A 102 2.37 8.83 -0.78
N THR A 103 2.30 9.74 -1.75
CA THR A 103 3.42 10.13 -2.62
C THR A 103 4.09 11.43 -2.19
N ARG A 104 3.32 12.32 -1.55
CA ARG A 104 3.80 13.53 -0.88
C ARG A 104 3.18 13.59 0.50
N GLY A 105 4.00 13.57 1.54
CA GLY A 105 3.56 13.56 2.94
C GLY A 105 4.24 14.63 3.79
N GLY A 106 4.11 14.50 5.11
CA GLY A 106 4.63 15.41 6.13
C GLY A 106 3.54 15.95 7.05
N ASP A 107 3.87 17.00 7.81
CA ASP A 107 2.97 17.67 8.77
C ASP A 107 2.09 18.76 8.12
N GLY A 108 2.30 19.01 6.81
CA GLY A 108 1.63 20.07 6.07
C GLY A 108 0.20 19.72 5.69
N PRO A 109 -0.61 20.72 5.30
CA PRO A 109 -2.00 20.49 4.92
C PRO A 109 -2.16 19.83 3.55
N CYS A 110 -1.08 19.63 2.80
CA CYS A 110 -1.11 19.06 1.46
C CYS A 110 -0.49 17.67 1.44
N TYR A 111 -1.25 16.71 0.92
CA TYR A 111 -0.83 15.32 0.75
C TYR A 111 -1.04 14.88 -0.69
N GLY A 112 -0.10 14.11 -1.23
CA GLY A 112 -0.26 13.39 -2.49
C GLY A 112 -0.65 11.96 -2.20
N LEU A 113 -1.65 11.43 -2.89
CA LEU A 113 -2.10 10.05 -2.77
C LEU A 113 -2.20 9.42 -4.16
N VAL A 114 -1.67 8.20 -4.30
CA VAL A 114 -1.91 7.35 -5.46
C VAL A 114 -2.71 6.14 -5.02
N THR A 115 -3.86 5.93 -5.63
CA THR A 115 -4.73 4.77 -5.37
C THR A 115 -4.26 3.55 -6.17
N ASP A 116 -4.76 2.37 -5.82
CA ASP A 116 -4.32 1.10 -6.46
C ASP A 116 -4.62 1.02 -7.96
N ASP A 117 -5.61 1.77 -8.45
CA ASP A 117 -5.95 1.93 -9.87
C ASP A 117 -5.06 2.98 -10.58
N GLY A 118 -4.03 3.49 -9.91
CA GLY A 118 -3.05 4.43 -10.45
C GLY A 118 -3.52 5.88 -10.52
N ARG A 119 -4.67 6.22 -9.92
CA ARG A 119 -5.18 7.59 -9.92
C ARG A 119 -4.46 8.44 -8.87
N GLU A 120 -4.01 9.60 -9.30
CA GLU A 120 -3.35 10.57 -8.43
C GLU A 120 -4.35 11.59 -7.87
N TYR A 121 -4.21 11.88 -6.58
CA TYR A 121 -5.01 12.85 -5.85
C TYR A 121 -4.12 13.86 -5.14
N ALA A 122 -4.49 15.13 -5.26
CA ALA A 122 -3.93 16.24 -4.50
C ALA A 122 -4.90 16.56 -3.35
N LEU A 123 -4.55 16.12 -2.15
CA LEU A 123 -5.40 16.18 -0.97
C LEU A 123 -5.05 17.39 -0.12
N HIS A 124 -6.03 18.23 0.17
CA HIS A 124 -5.89 19.34 1.11
C HIS A 124 -6.64 19.06 2.42
N GLY A 125 -5.96 19.08 3.56
CA GLY A 125 -6.56 18.98 4.87
C GLY A 125 -5.66 19.48 5.98
N VAL A 126 -6.09 20.57 6.64
CA VAL A 126 -5.40 21.13 7.81
C VAL A 126 -5.57 20.21 9.04
N GLY A 127 -4.49 20.08 9.83
CA GLY A 127 -4.53 19.38 11.11
C GLY A 127 -4.86 17.90 11.02
N LYS A 128 -4.52 17.23 9.92
CA LYS A 128 -4.79 15.79 9.71
C LYS A 128 -3.72 14.86 10.28
N GLY A 129 -2.61 15.41 10.74
CA GLY A 129 -1.48 14.68 11.31
C GLY A 129 -0.31 14.60 10.33
N SER A 130 0.70 13.80 10.70
CA SER A 130 1.88 13.55 9.88
C SER A 130 1.81 12.19 9.23
N PHE A 131 1.98 12.12 7.92
CA PHE A 131 2.06 10.86 7.18
C PHE A 131 3.31 10.86 6.32
N ALA A 132 4.18 9.87 6.50
CA ALA A 132 5.38 9.76 5.69
C ALA A 132 5.05 9.38 4.24
N THR A 133 5.89 9.81 3.31
CA THR A 133 5.83 9.30 1.94
C THR A 133 6.04 7.80 1.95
N GLY A 134 5.21 7.10 1.19
CA GLY A 134 5.20 5.66 1.06
C GLY A 134 4.26 4.94 2.02
N THR A 135 3.69 5.63 3.02
CA THR A 135 2.68 5.06 3.93
C THR A 135 1.41 4.72 3.18
N TRP A 136 0.87 3.54 3.49
CA TRP A 136 -0.46 3.14 3.03
C TRP A 136 -1.52 3.71 3.96
N VAL A 137 -2.54 4.33 3.36
CA VAL A 137 -3.62 4.98 4.12
C VAL A 137 -4.98 4.68 3.51
N GLN A 138 -5.99 4.76 4.35
CA GLN A 138 -7.38 4.93 3.94
C GLN A 138 -7.78 6.37 4.21
N VAL A 139 -8.31 7.04 3.19
CA VAL A 139 -8.79 8.42 3.26
C VAL A 139 -10.28 8.51 2.98
N THR A 140 -10.94 9.47 3.60
CA THR A 140 -12.26 9.93 3.18
C THR A 140 -12.11 11.32 2.57
N ILE A 141 -12.59 11.50 1.36
CA ILE A 141 -12.48 12.76 0.62
C ILE A 141 -13.82 13.50 0.54
N GLY A 142 -13.75 14.82 0.37
CA GLY A 142 -14.87 15.70 0.08
C GLY A 142 -14.60 16.54 -1.18
N PRO A 143 -15.51 17.48 -1.51
CA PRO A 143 -15.32 18.42 -2.61
C PRO A 143 -13.98 19.15 -2.51
N ALA A 144 -13.37 19.49 -3.64
CA ALA A 144 -12.15 20.28 -3.68
C ALA A 144 -12.36 21.68 -3.07
N ASP A 145 -11.35 22.17 -2.36
CA ASP A 145 -11.25 23.57 -1.98
C ASP A 145 -10.60 24.35 -3.13
N PRO A 146 -11.29 25.29 -3.80
CA PRO A 146 -10.74 26.02 -4.94
C PRO A 146 -9.61 26.97 -4.56
N ALA A 147 -9.42 27.29 -3.28
CA ALA A 147 -8.34 28.14 -2.80
C ALA A 147 -7.05 27.36 -2.50
N ALA A 148 -7.12 26.03 -2.40
CA ALA A 148 -5.99 25.19 -2.06
C ALA A 148 -5.32 24.61 -3.32
N ASP A 149 -4.05 24.94 -3.52
CA ASP A 149 -3.21 24.33 -4.55
C ASP A 149 -2.17 23.40 -3.91
N CYS A 150 -2.48 22.10 -3.91
CA CYS A 150 -1.59 21.07 -3.36
C CYS A 150 -0.74 20.38 -4.43
N GLY A 151 -0.76 20.87 -5.68
CA GLY A 151 0.00 20.34 -6.81
C GLY A 151 -0.81 19.46 -7.76
N SER A 152 -0.14 18.55 -8.45
CA SER A 152 -0.74 17.72 -9.50
C SER A 152 -1.64 16.61 -8.96
N GLY A 153 -2.64 16.25 -9.76
CA GLY A 153 -3.62 15.20 -9.45
C GLY A 153 -5.04 15.75 -9.36
N THR A 154 -5.99 14.87 -9.00
CA THR A 154 -7.38 15.29 -8.79
C THR A 154 -7.47 16.03 -7.44
N PRO A 155 -7.86 17.32 -7.42
CA PRO A 155 -7.96 18.05 -6.16
C PRO A 155 -9.13 17.53 -5.33
N ALA A 156 -8.92 17.34 -4.03
CA ALA A 156 -9.97 16.95 -3.10
C ALA A 156 -9.67 17.41 -1.67
N THR A 157 -10.72 17.66 -0.89
CA THR A 157 -10.55 17.94 0.54
C THR A 157 -10.40 16.63 1.32
N LEU A 158 -9.39 16.56 2.17
CA LEU A 158 -9.15 15.44 3.08
C LEU A 158 -10.03 15.58 4.32
N VAL A 159 -11.07 14.76 4.42
CA VAL A 159 -11.98 14.75 5.57
C VAL A 159 -11.38 13.91 6.69
N LYS A 160 -10.90 12.71 6.38
CA LYS A 160 -10.31 11.76 7.32
C LYS A 160 -9.16 11.01 6.67
N ILE A 161 -8.15 10.65 7.46
CA ILE A 161 -7.03 9.81 7.06
C ILE A 161 -6.68 8.86 8.21
N ALA A 162 -6.34 7.62 7.88
CA ALA A 162 -5.85 6.62 8.82
C ALA A 162 -4.85 5.70 8.11
N PRO A 163 -3.75 5.29 8.77
CA PRO A 163 -2.84 4.31 8.21
C PRO A 163 -3.52 2.95 8.09
N ILE A 164 -3.12 2.17 7.09
CA ILE A 164 -3.49 0.75 6.95
C ILE A 164 -2.19 -0.07 7.07
N GLY A 165 -2.00 -0.74 8.21
CA GLY A 165 -0.76 -1.45 8.55
C GLY A 165 -0.38 -1.27 10.00
#